data_AF-A0A0F6SE61-F1
#
_entry.id   AF-A0A0F6SE61-F1
#
_cell.length_a   1.000
_cell.length_b   1.000
_cell.length_c   1.000
_cell.angle_alpha   90.00
_cell.angle_beta   90.00
_cell.angle_gamma   90.00
#
_symmetry.space_group_name_H-M   'P 1'
#
loop_
_entity.id
_entity.type
_entity.pdbx_description
1 polymer ?
#
loop_
_entity_poly.entity_id
_entity_poly.type
_entity_poly.pdbx_seq_one_letter_code
_entity_poly.pdbx_strand_id
1 'polypeptide(L)'
;MQIPTSDLSSSILLALGRWHLAALAVRPEHADLLAAFQPMHDQLSARLAARDAADASAVQPRVLVRFTEIDLEREIRALAAGANALDGKRGGPVFGALFPNGLDAEVRTRGQGQLDAATRVLNRLSATTSAAPLRVEHTPRLTAAKDAFAAALTARQRAAETAGSAFGLELAAREDFCRAYDASAGALRQRYPKDRDQQDLFFDTFRSSGRSTAEDEGGDPASPPAT
;
A
#
# COMPACT_ATOMS: atom_id res chain seq x y z
N MET A 1 10.54 33.16 8.91
CA MET A 1 9.46 32.48 8.18
C MET A 1 10.01 31.58 7.08
N GLN A 2 9.90 30.26 7.22
CA GLN A 2 10.24 29.29 6.17
C GLN A 2 8.94 28.73 5.59
N ILE A 3 8.80 28.75 4.26
CA ILE A 3 7.61 28.25 3.57
C ILE A 3 7.76 26.74 3.34
N PRO A 4 6.80 25.90 3.79
CA PRO A 4 6.85 24.46 3.54
C PRO A 4 6.70 24.15 2.05
N THR A 5 7.39 23.10 1.58
CA THR A 5 7.17 22.49 0.26
C THR A 5 6.30 21.24 0.37
N SER A 6 5.69 20.83 -0.74
CA SER A 6 4.84 19.64 -0.82
C SER A 6 5.60 18.31 -0.65
N ASP A 7 6.93 18.36 -0.65
CA ASP A 7 7.80 17.20 -0.37
C ASP A 7 7.72 16.73 1.09
N LEU A 8 7.27 17.61 1.99
CA LEU A 8 7.04 17.26 3.40
C LEU A 8 5.87 16.28 3.53
N SER A 9 5.91 15.46 4.58
CA SER A 9 4.79 14.57 4.90
C SER A 9 3.56 15.38 5.29
N SER A 10 2.37 14.86 4.96
CA SER A 10 1.10 15.48 5.40
C SER A 10 1.02 15.64 6.91
N SER A 11 1.60 14.73 7.69
CA SER A 11 1.64 14.85 9.15
C SER A 11 2.37 16.11 9.63
N ILE A 12 3.48 16.46 8.99
CA ILE A 12 4.24 17.68 9.29
C ILE A 12 3.44 18.91 8.83
N LEU A 13 2.94 18.90 7.59
CA LEU A 13 2.14 20.00 7.05
C LEU A 13 0.90 20.30 7.92
N LEU A 14 0.18 19.26 8.34
CA LEU A 14 -0.99 19.39 9.22
C LEU A 14 -0.63 19.92 10.61
N ALA A 15 0.57 19.65 11.12
CA ALA A 15 1.04 20.25 12.36
C ALA A 15 1.28 21.76 12.20
N LEU A 16 1.96 22.16 11.12
CA LEU A 16 2.18 23.58 10.79
C LEU A 16 0.86 24.33 10.56
N GLY A 17 -0.09 23.69 9.87
CA GLY A 17 -1.39 24.29 9.62
C GLY A 17 -2.21 24.46 10.90
N ARG A 18 -2.14 23.51 11.85
CA ARG A 18 -2.78 23.65 13.17
C ARG A 18 -2.22 24.84 13.94
N TRP A 19 -0.90 25.01 13.96
CA TRP A 19 -0.27 26.18 14.57
C TRP A 19 -0.76 27.47 13.90
N HIS A 20 -0.70 27.52 12.57
CA HIS A 20 -1.06 28.70 11.80
C HIS A 20 -2.52 29.11 12.04
N LEU A 21 -3.45 28.15 11.97
CA LEU A 21 -4.87 28.37 12.27
C LEU A 21 -5.08 28.88 13.69
N ALA A 22 -4.42 28.27 14.67
CA ALA A 22 -4.51 28.71 16.07
C ALA A 22 -4.00 30.16 16.23
N ALA A 23 -2.89 30.51 15.58
CA ALA A 23 -2.34 31.86 15.61
C ALA A 23 -3.26 32.89 14.95
N LEU A 24 -3.83 32.58 13.77
CA LEU A 24 -4.82 33.44 13.10
C LEU A 24 -6.08 33.63 13.97
N ALA A 25 -6.50 32.61 14.71
CA ALA A 25 -7.69 32.68 15.56
C ALA A 25 -7.52 33.58 16.80
N VAL A 26 -6.28 33.94 17.18
CA VAL A 26 -6.03 34.81 18.35
C VAL A 26 -6.61 36.22 18.14
N ARG A 27 -6.62 36.73 16.90
CA ARG A 27 -7.09 38.09 16.61
C ARG A 27 -8.22 38.08 15.57
N PRO A 28 -9.38 38.70 15.86
CA PRO A 28 -10.50 38.76 14.92
C PRO A 28 -10.17 39.42 13.57
N GLU A 29 -9.15 40.29 13.55
CA GLU A 29 -8.68 40.97 12.33
C GLU A 29 -8.08 40.03 11.27
N HIS A 30 -7.85 38.74 11.60
CA HIS A 30 -7.39 37.70 10.68
C HIS A 30 -8.47 36.68 10.28
N ALA A 31 -9.74 36.94 10.59
CA ALA A 31 -10.83 36.02 10.32
C ALA A 31 -10.95 35.64 8.83
N ASP A 32 -10.57 36.54 7.92
CA ASP A 32 -10.58 36.29 6.49
C ASP A 32 -9.47 35.32 6.05
N LEU A 33 -8.26 35.43 6.60
CA LEU A 33 -7.16 34.49 6.36
C LEU A 33 -7.47 33.11 6.96
N LEU A 34 -8.09 33.10 8.15
CA LEU A 34 -8.56 31.87 8.78
C LEU A 34 -9.58 31.16 7.87
N ALA A 35 -10.59 31.88 7.41
CA ALA A 35 -11.63 31.36 6.53
C ALA A 35 -11.08 30.87 5.18
N ALA A 36 -10.03 31.51 4.65
CA ALA A 36 -9.38 31.11 3.40
C ALA A 36 -8.50 29.85 3.57
N PHE A 37 -7.79 29.72 4.69
CA PHE A 37 -6.81 28.63 4.89
C PHE A 37 -7.43 27.36 5.47
N GLN A 38 -8.43 27.49 6.36
CA GLN A 38 -9.08 26.36 7.04
C GLN A 38 -9.55 25.25 6.07
N PRO A 39 -10.22 25.53 4.93
CA PRO A 39 -10.67 24.48 4.02
C PRO A 39 -9.53 23.65 3.43
N MET A 40 -8.36 24.25 3.17
CA MET A 40 -7.21 23.53 2.62
C MET A 40 -6.55 22.63 3.67
N HIS A 41 -6.51 23.06 4.94
CA HIS A 41 -6.07 22.23 6.06
C HIS A 41 -7.00 21.05 6.28
N ASP A 42 -8.32 21.28 6.31
CA ASP A 42 -9.33 20.23 6.47
C ASP A 42 -9.29 19.24 5.31
N GLN A 43 -9.13 19.73 4.08
CA GLN A 43 -8.98 18.89 2.89
C GLN A 43 -7.76 17.99 3.01
N LEU A 44 -6.57 18.52 3.34
CA LEU A 44 -5.37 17.71 3.51
C LEU A 44 -5.55 16.65 4.62
N SER A 45 -6.18 17.02 5.73
CA SER A 45 -6.49 16.11 6.84
C SER A 45 -7.39 14.96 6.38
N ALA A 46 -8.48 15.28 5.68
CA ALA A 46 -9.41 14.30 5.13
C ALA A 46 -8.75 13.38 4.09
N ARG A 47 -7.85 13.91 3.23
CA ARG A 47 -7.14 13.09 2.24
C ARG A 47 -6.11 12.16 2.88
N LEU A 48 -5.39 12.61 3.92
CA LEU A 48 -4.50 11.74 4.67
C LEU A 48 -5.27 10.58 5.32
N ALA A 49 -6.38 10.87 6.00
CA ALA A 49 -7.23 9.85 6.59
C ALA A 49 -7.78 8.86 5.55
N ALA A 50 -8.18 9.35 4.37
CA ALA A 50 -8.66 8.51 3.28
C ALA A 50 -7.56 7.58 2.73
N ARG A 51 -6.31 8.07 2.60
CA ARG A 51 -5.17 7.22 2.23
C ARG A 51 -4.95 6.14 3.27
N ASP A 52 -4.85 6.51 4.55
CA ASP A 52 -4.58 5.55 5.62
C ASP A 52 -5.68 4.47 5.69
N ALA A 53 -6.95 4.85 5.49
CA ALA A 53 -8.06 3.91 5.39
C ALA A 53 -7.95 2.99 4.16
N ALA A 54 -7.54 3.50 3.00
CA ALA A 54 -7.32 2.72 1.80
C ALA A 54 -6.18 1.70 1.97
N ASP A 55 -5.06 2.13 2.57
CA ASP A 55 -3.91 1.28 2.87
C ASP A 55 -4.27 0.16 3.85
N ALA A 56 -5.02 0.49 4.92
CA ALA A 56 -5.54 -0.51 5.85
C ALA A 56 -6.47 -1.51 5.16
N SER A 57 -7.37 -1.02 4.30
CA SER A 57 -8.31 -1.85 3.55
C SER A 57 -7.63 -2.78 2.54
N ALA A 58 -6.43 -2.43 2.06
CA ALA A 58 -5.66 -3.26 1.14
C ALA A 58 -5.02 -4.50 1.79
N VAL A 59 -4.98 -4.59 3.13
CA VAL A 59 -4.40 -5.73 3.84
C VAL A 59 -5.21 -7.01 3.59
N GLN A 60 -6.54 -6.95 3.73
CA GLN A 60 -7.40 -8.13 3.61
C GLN A 60 -7.30 -8.79 2.21
N PRO A 61 -7.40 -8.05 1.08
CA PRO A 61 -7.21 -8.64 -0.24
C PRO A 61 -5.83 -9.28 -0.45
N ARG A 62 -4.76 -8.71 0.11
CA ARG A 62 -3.40 -9.30 0.04
C ARG A 62 -3.34 -10.64 0.75
N VAL A 63 -3.97 -10.74 1.91
CA VAL A 63 -4.07 -12.00 2.68
C VAL A 63 -4.91 -13.01 1.90
N LEU A 64 -6.08 -12.60 1.39
CA LEU A 64 -6.98 -13.48 0.66
C LEU A 64 -6.31 -14.13 -0.56
N VAL A 65 -5.51 -13.37 -1.31
CA VAL A 65 -4.72 -13.91 -2.43
C VAL A 65 -3.83 -15.06 -1.97
N ARG A 66 -3.10 -14.93 -0.86
CA ARG A 66 -2.21 -15.99 -0.38
C ARG A 66 -2.97 -17.26 0.00
N PHE A 67 -4.10 -17.14 0.68
CA PHE A 67 -4.89 -18.30 1.11
C PHE A 67 -5.54 -19.00 -0.07
N THR A 68 -6.21 -18.24 -0.95
CA THR A 68 -6.85 -18.81 -2.15
C THR A 68 -5.86 -19.41 -3.14
N GLU A 69 -4.63 -18.86 -3.22
CA GLU A 69 -3.53 -19.44 -3.98
C GLU A 69 -3.12 -20.82 -3.44
N ILE A 70 -2.93 -20.93 -2.12
CA ILE A 70 -2.60 -22.19 -1.44
C ILE A 70 -3.72 -23.22 -1.63
N ASP A 71 -4.98 -22.80 -1.52
CA ASP A 71 -6.11 -23.70 -1.70
C ASP A 71 -6.21 -24.20 -3.15
N LEU A 72 -5.96 -23.33 -4.14
CA LEU A 72 -5.84 -23.76 -5.54
C LEU A 72 -4.68 -24.74 -5.74
N GLU A 73 -3.50 -24.49 -5.16
CA GLU A 73 -2.37 -25.43 -5.22
C GLU A 73 -2.73 -26.79 -4.60
N ARG A 74 -3.44 -26.80 -3.45
CA ARG A 74 -3.88 -28.03 -2.78
C ARG A 74 -4.80 -28.84 -3.67
N GLU A 75 -5.76 -28.21 -4.34
CA GLU A 75 -6.67 -28.90 -5.26
C GLU A 75 -5.94 -29.46 -6.49
N ILE A 76 -4.96 -28.74 -7.04
CA ILE A 76 -4.12 -29.24 -8.15
C ILE A 76 -3.30 -30.46 -7.68
N ARG A 77 -2.70 -30.39 -6.49
CA ARG A 77 -1.95 -31.51 -5.89
C ARG A 77 -2.84 -32.71 -5.58
N ALA A 78 -4.07 -32.49 -5.12
CA ALA A 78 -5.06 -33.54 -4.87
C ALA A 78 -5.43 -34.26 -6.17
N LEU A 79 -5.69 -33.51 -7.25
CA LEU A 79 -5.91 -34.11 -8.57
C LEU A 79 -4.70 -34.94 -9.03
N ALA A 80 -3.49 -34.42 -8.85
CA ALA A 80 -2.26 -35.13 -9.19
C ALA A 80 -2.10 -36.43 -8.38
N ALA A 81 -2.48 -36.43 -7.09
CA ALA A 81 -2.50 -37.64 -6.28
C ALA A 81 -3.55 -38.65 -6.79
N GLY A 82 -4.75 -38.19 -7.12
CA GLY A 82 -5.80 -39.02 -7.73
C GLY A 82 -5.37 -39.65 -9.05
N ALA A 83 -4.66 -38.90 -9.91
CA ALA A 83 -4.12 -39.42 -11.15
C ALA A 83 -3.08 -40.53 -10.95
N ASN A 84 -2.14 -40.33 -10.01
CA ASN A 84 -1.15 -41.36 -9.67
C ASN A 84 -1.80 -42.61 -9.05
N ALA A 85 -2.85 -42.44 -8.24
CA ALA A 85 -3.60 -43.56 -7.68
C ALA A 85 -4.31 -44.36 -8.77
N LEU A 86 -4.92 -43.69 -9.75
CA LEU A 86 -5.56 -44.33 -10.89
C LEU A 86 -4.56 -45.08 -11.79
N ASP A 87 -3.35 -44.54 -11.94
CA ASP A 87 -2.25 -45.19 -12.67
C ASP A 87 -1.61 -46.37 -11.92
N GLY A 88 -1.84 -46.49 -10.60
CA GLY A 88 -1.17 -47.48 -9.73
C GLY A 88 0.32 -47.23 -9.51
N LYS A 89 0.88 -46.12 -10.03
CA LYS A 89 2.28 -45.71 -9.87
C LYS A 89 2.45 -44.21 -10.07
N ARG A 90 3.56 -43.66 -9.57
CA ARG A 90 3.91 -42.26 -9.78
C ARG A 90 4.29 -42.00 -11.24
N GLY A 91 3.73 -40.95 -11.83
CA GLY A 91 4.05 -40.51 -13.19
C GLY A 91 3.53 -41.45 -14.29
N GLY A 92 2.41 -42.13 -14.04
CA GLY A 92 1.80 -43.00 -15.05
C GLY A 92 1.12 -42.25 -16.20
N PRO A 93 0.44 -42.98 -17.09
CA PRO A 93 -0.18 -42.40 -18.28
C PRO A 93 -1.23 -41.33 -18.01
N VAL A 94 -2.11 -41.51 -17.01
CA VAL A 94 -3.12 -40.50 -16.64
C VAL A 94 -2.44 -39.25 -16.09
N PHE A 95 -1.47 -39.44 -15.18
CA PHE A 95 -0.69 -38.32 -14.66
C PHE A 95 0.02 -37.56 -15.78
N GLY A 96 0.71 -38.25 -16.70
CA GLY A 96 1.42 -37.63 -17.82
C GLY A 96 0.49 -36.88 -18.77
N ALA A 97 -0.74 -37.37 -18.98
CA ALA A 97 -1.76 -36.67 -19.77
C ALA A 97 -2.26 -35.38 -19.08
N LEU A 98 -2.44 -35.41 -17.75
CA LEU A 98 -2.91 -34.24 -16.99
C LEU A 98 -1.79 -33.24 -16.66
N PHE A 99 -0.55 -33.69 -16.55
CA PHE A 99 0.62 -32.90 -16.14
C PHE A 99 1.83 -33.23 -17.04
N PRO A 100 1.79 -32.86 -18.35
CA PRO A 100 2.81 -33.26 -19.32
C PRO A 100 4.21 -32.72 -18.99
N ASN A 101 4.27 -31.55 -18.34
CA ASN A 101 5.52 -30.92 -17.90
C ASN A 101 5.81 -31.17 -16.41
N GLY A 102 5.12 -32.16 -15.81
CA GLY A 102 5.13 -32.41 -14.37
C GLY A 102 4.24 -31.45 -13.57
N LEU A 103 3.99 -31.81 -12.32
CA LEU A 103 3.15 -31.04 -11.39
C LEU A 103 3.73 -29.65 -11.09
N ASP A 104 5.06 -29.57 -10.93
CA ASP A 104 5.77 -28.35 -10.58
C ASP A 104 5.56 -27.23 -11.61
N ALA A 105 5.38 -27.56 -12.90
CA ALA A 105 5.12 -26.57 -13.93
C ALA A 105 3.78 -25.84 -13.74
N GLU A 106 2.81 -26.47 -13.07
CA GLU A 106 1.47 -25.88 -12.87
C GLU A 106 1.33 -25.21 -11.49
N VAL A 107 2.10 -25.62 -10.48
CA VAL A 107 2.02 -25.05 -9.11
C VAL A 107 3.09 -23.99 -8.82
N ARG A 108 4.18 -23.89 -9.60
CA ARG A 108 5.22 -22.87 -9.37
C ARG A 108 4.87 -21.49 -9.91
N THR A 109 3.98 -21.42 -10.90
CA THR A 109 3.48 -20.14 -11.42
C THR A 109 2.70 -19.39 -10.34
N ARG A 110 2.67 -18.06 -10.42
CA ARG A 110 2.03 -17.18 -9.43
C ARG A 110 1.02 -16.25 -10.09
N GLY A 111 0.04 -15.80 -9.31
CA GLY A 111 -0.96 -14.81 -9.77
C GLY A 111 -1.69 -15.26 -11.04
N GLN A 112 -1.72 -14.42 -12.07
CA GLN A 112 -2.42 -14.73 -13.33
C GLN A 112 -1.88 -16.02 -14.00
N GLY A 113 -0.56 -16.24 -13.96
CA GLY A 113 0.03 -17.44 -14.58
C GLY A 113 -0.47 -18.74 -13.95
N GLN A 114 -0.85 -18.72 -12.66
CA GLN A 114 -1.41 -19.87 -11.98
C GLN A 114 -2.90 -20.08 -12.30
N LEU A 115 -3.67 -19.01 -12.57
CA LEU A 115 -5.02 -19.15 -13.13
C LEU A 115 -4.99 -19.78 -14.52
N ASP A 116 -4.02 -19.38 -15.35
CA ASP A 116 -3.83 -19.95 -16.67
C ASP A 116 -3.43 -21.43 -16.56
N ALA A 117 -2.57 -21.77 -15.60
CA ALA A 117 -2.21 -23.15 -15.26
C ALA A 117 -3.42 -23.98 -14.83
N ALA A 118 -4.20 -23.50 -13.88
CA ALA A 118 -5.42 -24.17 -13.42
C ALA A 118 -6.42 -24.37 -14.57
N THR A 119 -6.56 -23.39 -15.47
CA THR A 119 -7.41 -23.50 -16.66
C THR A 119 -6.90 -24.59 -17.61
N ARG A 120 -5.59 -24.67 -17.87
CA ARG A 120 -5.01 -25.75 -18.67
C ARG A 120 -5.24 -27.13 -18.04
N VAL A 121 -5.08 -27.25 -16.72
CA VAL A 121 -5.33 -28.49 -15.97
C VAL A 121 -6.80 -28.91 -16.09
N LEU A 122 -7.74 -28.00 -15.90
CA LEU A 122 -9.19 -28.26 -16.08
C LEU A 122 -9.52 -28.71 -17.50
N ASN A 123 -8.94 -28.05 -18.51
CA ASN A 123 -9.14 -28.43 -19.91
C ASN A 123 -8.62 -29.84 -20.20
N ARG A 124 -7.44 -30.20 -19.68
CA ARG A 124 -6.89 -31.56 -19.82
C ARG A 124 -7.74 -32.59 -19.07
N LEU A 125 -8.18 -32.28 -17.86
CA LEU A 125 -9.08 -33.16 -17.08
C LEU A 125 -10.38 -33.47 -17.84
N SER A 126 -10.95 -32.47 -18.51
CA SER A 126 -12.13 -32.63 -19.35
C SER A 126 -11.87 -33.44 -20.64
N ALA A 127 -10.74 -33.18 -21.32
CA ALA A 127 -10.41 -33.80 -22.60
C ALA A 127 -9.88 -35.24 -22.48
N THR A 128 -9.18 -35.58 -21.40
CA THR A 128 -8.54 -36.90 -21.24
C THR A 128 -9.56 -37.95 -20.80
N THR A 129 -9.94 -38.86 -21.69
CA THR A 129 -10.92 -39.94 -21.42
C THR A 129 -10.51 -40.84 -20.26
N SER A 130 -9.24 -41.19 -20.14
CA SER A 130 -8.74 -42.03 -19.04
C SER A 130 -8.81 -41.35 -17.67
N ALA A 131 -8.97 -40.02 -17.62
CA ALA A 131 -9.17 -39.26 -16.39
C ALA A 131 -10.65 -39.11 -16.00
N ALA A 132 -11.58 -39.73 -16.74
CA ALA A 132 -13.02 -39.63 -16.47
C ALA A 132 -13.43 -39.91 -15.01
N PRO A 133 -12.85 -40.91 -14.30
CA PRO A 133 -13.19 -41.17 -12.90
C PRO A 133 -12.89 -40.00 -11.95
N LEU A 134 -11.91 -39.16 -12.29
CA LEU A 134 -11.48 -38.04 -11.45
C LEU A 134 -12.35 -36.78 -11.62
N ARG A 135 -13.14 -36.71 -12.70
CA ARG A 135 -13.85 -35.48 -13.08
C ARG A 135 -14.92 -35.08 -12.08
N VAL A 136 -15.71 -36.05 -11.59
CA VAL A 136 -16.85 -35.80 -10.70
C VAL A 136 -16.39 -35.13 -9.41
N GLU A 137 -15.27 -35.58 -8.86
CA GLU A 137 -14.72 -35.02 -7.64
C GLU A 137 -13.95 -33.71 -7.90
N HIS A 138 -12.98 -33.74 -8.82
CA HIS A 138 -11.99 -32.65 -8.91
C HIS A 138 -12.44 -31.45 -9.73
N THR A 139 -13.32 -31.63 -10.73
CA THR A 139 -13.78 -30.50 -11.57
C THR A 139 -14.47 -29.39 -10.76
N PRO A 140 -15.49 -29.68 -9.93
CA PRO A 140 -16.15 -28.63 -9.16
C PRO A 140 -15.20 -27.98 -8.14
N ARG A 141 -14.33 -28.77 -7.49
CA ARG A 141 -13.37 -28.26 -6.49
C ARG A 141 -12.33 -27.33 -7.09
N LEU A 142 -11.70 -27.75 -8.20
CA LEU A 142 -10.73 -26.91 -8.92
C LEU A 142 -11.36 -25.66 -9.51
N THR A 143 -12.59 -25.77 -10.04
CA THR A 143 -13.33 -24.61 -10.56
C THR A 143 -13.59 -23.60 -9.44
N ALA A 144 -14.12 -24.05 -8.30
CA ALA A 144 -14.37 -23.19 -7.15
C ALA A 144 -13.10 -22.53 -6.62
N ALA A 145 -12.00 -23.28 -6.48
CA ALA A 145 -10.72 -22.74 -6.01
C ALA A 145 -10.12 -21.73 -7.01
N LYS A 146 -10.20 -22.01 -8.31
CA LYS A 146 -9.77 -21.10 -9.37
C LYS A 146 -10.56 -19.79 -9.33
N ASP A 147 -11.88 -19.88 -9.23
CA ASP A 147 -12.75 -18.70 -9.25
C ASP A 147 -12.58 -17.86 -7.97
N ALA A 148 -12.39 -18.50 -6.81
CA ALA A 148 -12.04 -17.82 -5.57
C ALA A 148 -10.69 -17.08 -5.68
N PHE A 149 -9.68 -17.71 -6.27
CA PHE A 149 -8.38 -17.07 -6.48
C PHE A 149 -8.44 -15.91 -7.48
N ALA A 150 -9.21 -16.05 -8.56
CA ALA A 150 -9.45 -14.97 -9.52
C ALA A 150 -10.17 -13.76 -8.89
N ALA A 151 -11.17 -14.02 -8.05
CA ALA A 151 -11.85 -12.98 -7.28
C ALA A 151 -10.89 -12.28 -6.32
N ALA A 152 -10.00 -13.02 -5.65
CA ALA A 152 -9.00 -12.47 -4.74
C ALA A 152 -7.99 -11.56 -5.47
N LEU A 153 -7.50 -11.97 -6.65
CA LEU A 153 -6.61 -11.15 -7.48
C LEU A 153 -7.30 -9.86 -7.92
N THR A 154 -8.55 -9.94 -8.36
CA THR A 154 -9.37 -8.77 -8.73
C THR A 154 -9.55 -7.82 -7.54
N ALA A 155 -9.87 -8.35 -6.36
CA ALA A 155 -10.01 -7.55 -5.15
C ALA A 155 -8.69 -6.85 -4.75
N ARG A 156 -7.56 -7.55 -4.87
CA ARG A 156 -6.23 -6.96 -4.62
C ARG A 156 -5.91 -5.84 -5.61
N GLN A 157 -6.22 -6.03 -6.89
CA GLN A 157 -6.00 -5.02 -7.92
C GLN A 157 -6.82 -3.74 -7.63
N ARG A 158 -8.12 -3.90 -7.36
CA ARG A 158 -9.00 -2.77 -6.98
C ARG A 158 -8.50 -2.05 -5.73
N ALA A 159 -8.05 -2.78 -4.72
CA ALA A 159 -7.49 -2.16 -3.51
C ALA A 159 -6.21 -1.35 -3.80
N ALA A 160 -5.35 -1.84 -4.70
CA ALA A 160 -4.16 -1.11 -5.13
C ALA A 160 -4.51 0.17 -5.90
N GLU A 161 -5.51 0.12 -6.78
CA GLU A 161 -6.01 1.29 -7.51
C GLU A 161 -6.61 2.34 -6.56
N THR A 162 -7.41 1.91 -5.58
CA THR A 162 -7.97 2.80 -4.56
C THR A 162 -6.86 3.45 -3.72
N ALA A 163 -5.87 2.69 -3.26
CA ALA A 163 -4.75 3.23 -2.49
C ALA A 163 -3.91 4.22 -3.32
N GLY A 164 -3.61 3.87 -4.58
CA GLY A 164 -2.89 4.77 -5.49
C GLY A 164 -3.64 6.07 -5.77
N SER A 165 -4.96 6.00 -5.98
CA SER A 165 -5.83 7.17 -6.15
C SER A 165 -5.86 8.04 -4.89
N ALA A 166 -6.03 7.43 -3.71
CA ALA A 166 -6.02 8.16 -2.44
C ALA A 166 -4.67 8.87 -2.19
N PHE A 167 -3.56 8.22 -2.50
CA PHE A 167 -2.24 8.83 -2.41
C PHE A 167 -2.06 9.99 -3.39
N GLY A 168 -2.50 9.84 -4.64
CA GLY A 168 -2.47 10.94 -5.62
C GLY A 168 -3.29 12.16 -5.18
N LEU A 169 -4.48 11.93 -4.60
CA LEU A 169 -5.32 13.00 -4.06
C LEU A 169 -4.71 13.66 -2.81
N GLU A 170 -4.01 12.91 -1.98
CA GLU A 170 -3.24 13.46 -0.87
C GLU A 170 -2.12 14.36 -1.36
N LEU A 171 -1.32 13.93 -2.35
CA LEU A 171 -0.24 14.74 -2.92
C LEU A 171 -0.75 16.07 -3.50
N ALA A 172 -1.84 16.04 -4.26
CA ALA A 172 -2.47 17.26 -4.77
C ALA A 172 -2.91 18.19 -3.62
N ALA A 173 -3.50 17.64 -2.55
CA ALA A 173 -3.89 18.43 -1.38
C ALA A 173 -2.69 19.03 -0.62
N ARG A 174 -1.50 18.41 -0.67
CA ARG A 174 -0.27 19.01 -0.10
C ARG A 174 0.15 20.24 -0.89
N GLU A 175 0.08 20.19 -2.22
CA GLU A 175 0.39 21.35 -3.06
C GLU A 175 -0.56 22.51 -2.81
N ASP A 176 -1.87 22.24 -2.77
CA ASP A 176 -2.90 23.24 -2.48
C ASP A 176 -2.70 23.86 -1.09
N PHE A 177 -2.39 23.02 -0.10
CA PHE A 177 -2.03 23.46 1.25
C PHE A 177 -0.83 24.40 1.26
N CYS A 178 0.28 24.04 0.61
CA CYS A 178 1.48 24.85 0.54
C CYS A 178 1.25 26.19 -0.16
N ARG A 179 0.46 26.21 -1.25
CA ARG A 179 0.09 27.46 -1.94
C ARG A 179 -0.76 28.36 -1.05
N ALA A 180 -1.73 27.81 -0.33
CA ALA A 180 -2.56 28.58 0.60
C ALA A 180 -1.76 29.11 1.79
N TYR A 181 -0.80 28.32 2.29
CA TYR A 181 0.10 28.73 3.37
C TYR A 181 1.00 29.90 2.94
N ASP A 182 1.59 29.84 1.74
CA ASP A 182 2.40 30.93 1.19
C ASP A 182 1.57 32.18 0.88
N ALA A 183 0.35 32.02 0.36
CA ALA A 183 -0.57 33.12 0.14
C ALA A 183 -0.92 33.84 1.46
N SER A 184 -1.21 33.08 2.52
CA SER A 184 -1.45 33.62 3.87
C SER A 184 -0.21 34.36 4.41
N ALA A 185 0.99 33.80 4.22
CA ALA A 185 2.25 34.46 4.54
C ALA A 185 2.43 35.79 3.79
N GLY A 186 2.12 35.83 2.49
CA GLY A 186 2.12 37.06 1.71
C GLY A 186 1.17 38.12 2.28
N ALA A 187 -0.05 37.74 2.64
CA ALA A 187 -1.03 38.66 3.23
C ALA A 187 -0.60 39.19 4.60
N LEU A 188 -0.04 38.33 5.46
CA LEU A 188 0.47 38.76 6.78
C LEU A 188 1.66 39.72 6.66
N ARG A 189 2.56 39.52 5.69
CA ARG A 189 3.64 40.49 5.39
C ARG A 189 3.11 41.85 4.97
N GLN A 190 2.00 41.89 4.23
CA GLN A 190 1.34 43.14 3.85
C GLN A 190 0.66 43.82 5.03
N ARG A 191 0.06 43.07 5.97
CA ARG A 191 -0.57 43.62 7.18
C ARG A 191 0.43 44.16 8.20
N TYR A 192 1.59 43.53 8.31
CA TYR A 192 2.62 43.87 9.29
C TYR A 192 3.93 44.26 8.60
N PRO A 193 3.98 45.36 7.83
CA PRO A 193 5.16 45.74 7.08
C PRO A 193 6.34 46.03 8.02
N LYS A 194 7.48 45.40 7.76
CA LYS A 194 8.75 45.51 8.54
C LYS A 194 8.71 44.96 9.98
N ASP A 195 7.57 44.49 10.46
CA ASP A 195 7.45 43.86 11.77
C ASP A 195 7.59 42.34 11.65
N ARG A 196 8.85 41.89 11.52
CA ARG A 196 9.17 40.48 11.32
C ARG A 196 8.81 39.63 12.54
N ASP A 197 8.98 40.16 13.74
CA ASP A 197 8.69 39.45 14.98
C ASP A 197 7.20 39.14 15.07
N GLN A 198 6.34 40.11 14.73
CA GLN A 198 4.89 39.89 14.66
C GLN A 198 4.50 38.91 13.55
N GLN A 199 5.17 38.94 12.40
CA GLN A 199 4.93 37.99 11.30
C GLN A 199 5.30 36.56 11.70
N ASP A 200 6.45 36.35 12.33
CA ASP A 200 6.97 35.01 12.66
C ASP A 200 6.10 34.29 13.71
N LEU A 201 5.31 35.01 14.55
CA LEU A 201 4.37 34.40 15.48
C LEU A 201 3.29 33.53 14.81
N PHE A 202 2.94 33.80 13.55
CA PHE A 202 1.92 33.04 12.81
C PHE A 202 2.45 31.72 12.22
N PHE A 203 3.75 31.46 12.30
CA PHE A 203 4.39 30.34 11.63
C PHE A 203 5.28 29.58 12.60
N ASP A 204 5.03 28.29 12.76
CA ASP A 204 5.92 27.46 13.55
C ASP A 204 7.26 27.27 12.82
N THR A 205 8.33 27.14 13.60
CA THR A 205 9.65 26.81 13.06
C THR A 205 9.76 25.30 12.89
N PHE A 206 10.26 24.87 11.74
CA PHE A 206 10.62 23.47 11.54
C PHE A 206 11.63 23.06 12.59
N ARG A 207 11.19 22.32 13.62
CA ARG A 207 12.12 21.46 14.34
C ARG A 207 12.43 20.31 13.40
N SER A 208 13.41 20.50 12.51
CA SER A 208 13.92 19.38 11.73
C SER A 208 14.34 18.32 12.76
N SER A 209 13.70 17.16 12.74
CA SER A 209 14.06 16.02 13.60
C SER A 209 15.37 15.38 13.14
N GLY A 210 16.36 16.21 12.80
CA GLY A 210 17.63 15.88 12.15
C GLY A 210 18.80 16.53 12.86
N ARG A 211 18.86 16.42 14.18
CA ARG A 211 20.13 16.35 14.92
C ARG A 211 19.92 15.55 16.20
N SER A 212 20.01 14.23 16.07
CA SER A 212 20.63 13.45 17.13
C SER A 212 22.09 13.92 17.15
N THR A 213 22.37 14.96 17.94
CA THR A 213 23.69 15.07 18.54
C THR A 213 23.79 13.91 19.49
N ALA A 214 24.36 12.81 19.02
CA ALA A 214 25.10 11.93 19.91
C ALA A 214 26.08 12.84 20.65
N GLU A 215 25.75 13.15 21.89
CA GLU A 215 26.73 13.66 22.83
C GLU A 215 27.76 12.56 22.96
N ASP A 216 28.90 12.83 22.34
CA ASP A 216 30.18 12.17 22.48
C ASP A 216 30.62 12.37 23.94
N GLU A 217 30.04 11.58 24.85
CA GLU A 217 30.57 11.43 26.21
C GLU A 217 31.84 10.56 26.11
N GLY A 218 32.97 11.23 26.38
CA GLY A 218 34.31 10.73 26.24
C GLY A 218 34.58 9.38 26.91
N GLY A 219 35.19 8.49 26.13
CA GLY A 219 35.84 7.28 26.60
C GLY A 219 37.17 7.13 25.87
N ASP A 220 38.19 7.83 26.35
CA ASP A 220 39.59 7.75 25.93
C ASP A 220 40.11 6.30 26.01
N PRO A 221 40.53 5.64 24.90
CA PRO A 221 41.31 4.42 25.00
C PRO A 221 42.79 4.81 25.05
N ALA A 222 43.33 4.76 26.26
CA ALA A 222 44.76 4.84 26.53
C ALA A 222 45.57 3.95 25.54
N SER A 223 46.52 4.58 24.85
CA SER A 223 47.52 3.88 24.05
C SER A 223 48.41 3.02 24.96
N PRO A 224 48.63 1.72 24.67
CA PRO A 224 49.63 0.96 25.39
C PRO A 224 51.04 1.37 24.93
N PRO A 225 52.04 1.42 25.85
CA PRO A 225 53.39 1.81 25.51
C PRO A 225 54.08 0.72 24.71
N ALA A 226 54.87 1.15 23.74
CA ALA A 226 55.77 0.30 22.98
C ALA A 226 56.89 -0.24 23.87
N THR A 227 57.01 -1.56 23.94
CA THR A 227 58.27 -2.31 24.15
C THR A 227 58.11 -3.71 23.60
#